data_AF-A0A2N3CNX4-F1
#
_entry.id   AF-A0A2N3CNX4-F1
#
_cell.length_a   1.000
_cell.length_b   1.000
_cell.length_c   1.000
_cell.angle_alpha   90.00
_cell.angle_beta   90.00
_cell.angle_gamma   90.00
#
_symmetry.space_group_name_H-M   'P 1'
#
loop_
_entity.id
_entity.type
_entity.pdbx_description
1 polymer ?
#
loop_
_entity_poly.entity_id
_entity_poly.type
_entity_poly.pdbx_seq_one_letter_code
_entity_poly.pdbx_strand_id
1 'polypeptide(L)'
;DFAEAEYARGARVVVGGDWNLRLLPVDFPHRTEERFQFWIRDLPAEVVPADWTWATDPQLPTVRTAHQPYVPGENRTLIVDGFLVSPNVQVEEVETRDLGFAHSDHQPVTARLRAVAAAGEERR
;
A
#
# COMPACT_ATOMS: atom_id res chain seq x y z
N ASP A 1 -7.74 -13.93 8.37
CA ASP A 1 -8.00 -15.39 8.23
C ASP A 1 -6.99 -16.16 7.37
N PHE A 2 -7.08 -16.16 6.03
CA PHE A 2 -6.21 -17.03 5.20
C PHE A 2 -4.72 -16.70 5.33
N ALA A 3 -4.35 -15.42 5.21
CA ALA A 3 -2.96 -14.98 5.32
C ALA A 3 -2.34 -15.29 6.70
N GLU A 4 -3.11 -15.11 7.77
CA GLU A 4 -2.70 -15.46 9.14
C GLU A 4 -2.57 -16.96 9.34
N ALA A 5 -3.45 -17.77 8.75
CA ALA A 5 -3.36 -19.23 8.81
C ALA A 5 -2.09 -19.75 8.11
N GLU A 6 -1.72 -19.17 6.96
CA GLU A 6 -0.47 -19.51 6.30
C GLU A 6 0.75 -19.07 7.12
N TYR A 7 0.71 -17.88 7.71
CA TYR A 7 1.76 -17.43 8.63
C TYR A 7 1.90 -18.36 9.85
N ALA A 8 0.80 -18.79 10.46
CA ALA A 8 0.80 -19.72 11.59
C ALA A 8 1.39 -21.11 11.25
N ARG A 9 1.43 -21.47 9.96
CA ARG A 9 2.10 -22.68 9.44
C ARG A 9 3.60 -22.47 9.16
N GLY A 10 4.14 -21.29 9.49
CA GLY A 10 5.54 -20.91 9.26
C GLY A 10 5.81 -20.30 7.89
N ALA A 11 4.78 -19.98 7.10
CA ALA A 11 4.96 -19.30 5.82
C ALA A 11 5.43 -17.85 6.01
N ARG A 12 6.16 -17.34 5.03
CA ARG A 12 6.45 -15.91 4.89
C ARG A 12 5.39 -15.35 3.96
N VAL A 13 4.55 -14.45 4.47
CA VAL A 13 3.36 -13.99 3.76
C VAL A 13 3.53 -12.54 3.34
N VAL A 14 3.25 -12.30 2.06
CA VAL A 14 3.23 -10.99 1.43
C VAL A 14 1.92 -10.90 0.65
N VAL A 15 1.08 -9.92 0.97
CA VAL A 15 -0.17 -9.65 0.26
C VAL A 15 -0.03 -8.30 -0.43
N GLY A 16 0.06 -8.31 -1.76
CA GLY A 16 0.26 -7.09 -2.56
C GLY A 16 -0.93 -6.81 -3.47
N GLY A 17 -1.21 -5.52 -3.71
CA GLY A 17 -2.20 -5.11 -4.70
C GLY A 17 -2.73 -3.69 -4.50
N ASP A 18 -3.76 -3.37 -5.28
CA ASP A 18 -4.66 -2.23 -5.10
C ASP A 18 -5.72 -2.62 -4.06
N TRP A 19 -5.75 -1.90 -2.94
CA TRP A 19 -6.68 -2.16 -1.84
C TRP A 19 -7.98 -1.37 -1.95
N ASN A 20 -8.08 -0.45 -2.92
CA ASN A 20 -9.20 0.51 -3.07
C ASN A 20 -9.56 1.29 -1.80
N LEU A 21 -8.62 1.36 -0.85
CA LEU A 21 -8.73 2.04 0.43
C LEU A 21 -7.43 2.80 0.67
N ARG A 22 -7.51 4.01 1.21
CA ARG A 22 -6.35 4.81 1.55
C ARG A 22 -5.56 4.11 2.65
N LEU A 23 -4.36 3.65 2.29
CA LEU A 23 -3.45 2.91 3.17
C LEU A 23 -2.68 3.85 4.11
N LEU A 24 -2.32 5.03 3.62
CA LEU A 24 -1.64 6.06 4.40
C LEU A 24 -2.39 7.41 4.31
N PRO A 25 -2.59 8.11 5.43
CA PRO A 25 -3.23 9.43 5.45
C PRO A 25 -2.25 10.54 5.04
N VAL A 26 -1.56 10.38 3.91
CA VAL A 26 -0.74 11.43 3.30
C VAL A 26 -1.64 12.33 2.46
N ASP A 27 -1.51 13.64 2.64
CA ASP A 27 -2.29 14.62 1.88
C ASP A 27 -1.42 15.28 0.80
N PHE A 28 -1.71 14.95 -0.45
CA PHE A 28 -1.08 15.56 -1.61
C PHE A 28 -1.95 16.74 -2.10
N PRO A 29 -1.36 17.89 -2.47
CA PRO A 29 -2.12 19.03 -2.99
C PRO A 29 -2.99 18.67 -4.19
N HIS A 30 -4.25 19.12 -4.17
CA HIS A 30 -5.21 18.89 -5.26
C HIS A 30 -6.25 20.01 -5.34
N ARG A 31 -7.04 20.00 -6.43
CA ARG A 31 -8.21 20.88 -6.64
C ARG A 31 -9.50 20.13 -6.95
N THR A 32 -9.46 18.80 -6.83
CA THR A 32 -10.63 17.94 -7.08
C THR A 32 -11.80 18.28 -6.15
N GLU A 33 -12.98 18.51 -6.75
CA GLU A 33 -14.21 18.80 -6.02
C GLU A 33 -14.71 17.60 -5.22
N GLU A 34 -15.37 17.85 -4.08
CA GLU A 34 -15.90 16.82 -3.17
C GLU A 34 -16.80 15.78 -3.86
N ARG A 35 -17.61 16.19 -4.83
CA ARG A 35 -18.49 15.28 -5.58
C ARG A 35 -17.74 14.15 -6.31
N PHE A 36 -16.45 14.32 -6.60
CA PHE A 36 -15.62 13.32 -7.26
C PHE A 36 -14.79 12.46 -6.28
N GLN A 37 -14.98 12.67 -4.98
CA GLN A 37 -14.23 11.99 -3.90
C GLN A 37 -15.07 10.93 -3.17
N PHE A 38 -16.27 10.63 -3.68
CA PHE A 38 -17.27 9.78 -3.03
C PHE A 38 -16.81 8.35 -2.69
N TRP A 39 -15.79 7.82 -3.38
CA TRP A 39 -15.27 6.46 -3.20
C TRP A 39 -14.12 6.39 -2.19
N ILE A 40 -13.49 7.51 -1.85
CA ILE A 40 -12.28 7.54 -1.03
C ILE A 40 -12.65 7.17 0.41
N ARG A 41 -12.05 6.10 0.93
CA ARG A 41 -12.23 5.61 2.30
C ARG A 41 -10.89 5.19 2.87
N ASP A 42 -10.72 5.36 4.17
CA ASP A 42 -9.54 4.89 4.87
C ASP A 42 -9.63 3.39 5.13
N LEU A 43 -8.49 2.70 5.05
CA LEU A 43 -8.38 1.35 5.56
C LEU A 43 -8.63 1.38 7.08
N PRO A 44 -9.61 0.65 7.62
CA PRO A 44 -9.81 0.59 9.06
C PRO A 44 -8.61 -0.11 9.72
N ALA A 45 -8.05 0.47 10.78
CA ALA A 45 -6.82 -0.06 11.40
C ALA A 45 -7.01 -1.49 11.94
N GLU A 46 -8.24 -1.84 12.31
CA GLU A 46 -8.61 -3.12 12.92
C GLU A 46 -8.54 -4.30 11.94
N VAL A 47 -8.46 -4.05 10.62
CA VAL A 47 -8.36 -5.11 9.62
C VAL A 47 -6.92 -5.60 9.41
N VAL A 48 -5.94 -4.88 9.96
CA VAL A 48 -4.53 -5.24 9.87
C VAL A 48 -4.20 -6.18 11.04
N PRO A 49 -3.76 -7.43 10.78
CA PRO A 49 -3.37 -8.33 11.85
C PRO A 49 -2.25 -7.75 12.71
N ALA A 50 -2.24 -8.12 14.00
CA ALA A 50 -1.21 -7.65 14.93
C ALA A 50 0.19 -7.97 14.42
N ASP A 51 1.11 -7.01 14.54
CA ASP A 51 2.52 -7.08 14.13
C ASP A 51 2.77 -7.24 12.62
N TRP A 52 1.74 -7.19 11.77
CA TRP A 52 1.91 -7.10 10.33
C TRP A 52 2.18 -5.66 9.92
N THR A 53 3.00 -5.45 8.89
CA THR A 53 3.48 -4.13 8.51
C THR A 53 3.15 -3.81 7.06
N TRP A 54 2.78 -2.57 6.79
CA TRP A 54 2.64 -2.04 5.43
C TRP A 54 4.00 -1.66 4.85
N ALA A 55 4.31 -2.19 3.67
CA ALA A 55 5.34 -1.68 2.77
C ALA A 55 4.66 -0.76 1.75
N THR A 56 4.71 0.54 2.04
CA THR A 56 4.16 1.62 1.22
C THR A 56 5.16 2.77 1.16
N ASP A 57 5.28 3.41 0.01
CA ASP A 57 6.10 4.62 -0.16
C ASP A 57 5.26 5.87 0.18
N PRO A 58 5.58 6.63 1.25
CA PRO A 58 4.83 7.83 1.63
C PRO A 58 5.15 9.05 0.76
N GLN A 59 6.16 8.98 -0.12
CA GLN A 59 6.66 10.13 -0.87
C GLN A 59 5.86 10.39 -2.15
N LEU A 60 5.29 9.35 -2.75
CA LEU A 60 4.63 9.42 -4.05
C LEU A 60 3.27 8.70 -4.04
N PRO A 61 2.25 9.25 -4.72
CA PRO A 61 0.93 8.62 -4.78
C PRO A 61 0.91 7.42 -5.72
N THR A 62 0.08 6.44 -5.40
CA THR A 62 -0.11 5.24 -6.21
C THR A 62 -1.34 5.32 -7.10
N VAL A 63 -2.31 6.18 -6.79
CA VAL A 63 -3.54 6.35 -7.59
C VAL A 63 -3.91 7.82 -7.74
N ARG A 64 -4.64 8.15 -8.81
CA ARG A 64 -5.30 9.45 -9.00
C ARG A 64 -6.81 9.29 -9.18
N THR A 65 -7.56 10.34 -8.91
CA THR A 65 -8.95 10.42 -9.39
C THR A 65 -9.00 10.50 -10.92
N ALA A 66 -9.93 9.73 -11.52
CA ALA A 66 -10.06 9.56 -12.97
C ALA A 66 -11.19 10.37 -13.63
N HIS A 67 -11.84 11.29 -12.90
CA HIS A 67 -12.95 12.11 -13.40
C HIS A 67 -12.56 13.08 -14.54
N GLN A 68 -11.27 13.36 -14.69
CA GLN A 68 -10.69 14.20 -15.75
C GLN A 68 -9.30 13.66 -16.15
N PRO A 69 -8.72 14.11 -17.28
CA PRO A 69 -7.32 13.85 -17.61
C PRO A 69 -6.38 14.24 -16.47
N TYR A 70 -5.25 13.55 -16.34
CA TYR A 70 -4.31 13.86 -15.26
C TYR A 70 -3.66 15.22 -15.48
N VAL A 71 -3.77 16.09 -14.47
CA VAL A 71 -3.01 17.33 -14.34
C VAL A 71 -2.36 17.35 -12.96
N PRO A 72 -1.01 17.41 -12.87
CA PRO A 72 -0.32 17.48 -11.59
C PRO A 72 -0.84 18.62 -10.70
N GLY A 73 -1.17 18.30 -9.45
CA GLY A 73 -1.71 19.27 -8.47
C GLY A 73 -3.19 19.62 -8.64
N GLU A 74 -3.90 19.06 -9.62
CA GLU A 74 -5.35 19.25 -9.77
C GLU A 74 -6.14 18.00 -9.39
N ASN A 75 -5.73 16.84 -9.89
CA ASN A 75 -6.33 15.56 -9.49
C ASN A 75 -5.97 15.23 -8.04
N ARG A 76 -6.94 14.77 -7.26
CA ARG A 76 -6.69 14.11 -5.97
C ARG A 76 -5.87 12.87 -6.25
N THR A 77 -4.78 12.72 -5.53
CA THR A 77 -3.92 11.53 -5.55
C THR A 77 -3.82 10.94 -4.15
N LEU A 78 -3.62 9.63 -4.08
CA LEU A 78 -3.69 8.85 -2.83
C LEU A 78 -2.69 7.69 -2.88
N ILE A 79 -2.45 7.07 -1.73
CA ILE A 79 -1.71 5.81 -1.61
C ILE A 79 -2.74 4.72 -1.27
N VAL A 80 -3.04 3.85 -2.24
CA VAL A 80 -3.98 2.72 -2.11
C VAL A 80 -3.36 1.38 -2.50
N ASP A 81 -2.20 1.42 -3.15
CA ASP A 81 -1.45 0.24 -3.56
C ASP A 81 -0.27 0.01 -2.61
N GLY A 82 -0.02 -1.25 -2.27
CA GLY A 82 1.08 -1.59 -1.37
C GLY A 82 1.11 -3.07 -1.02
N PHE A 83 2.05 -3.42 -0.16
CA PHE A 83 2.22 -4.80 0.32
C PHE A 83 2.04 -4.86 1.83
N LEU A 84 1.14 -5.73 2.31
CA LEU A 84 1.06 -6.09 3.71
C LEU A 84 1.94 -7.33 3.97
N VAL A 85 2.87 -7.23 4.92
CA VAL A 85 3.87 -8.28 5.19
C VAL A 85 3.75 -8.86 6.59
N SER A 86 3.95 -10.17 6.70
CA SER A 86 3.96 -10.88 7.99
C SER A 86 5.23 -10.62 8.82
N PRO A 87 5.23 -10.86 10.14
CA PRO A 87 6.36 -10.52 11.03
C PRO A 87 7.71 -11.17 10.68
N ASN A 88 7.68 -12.29 9.94
CA ASN A 88 8.87 -13.01 9.46
C ASN A 88 9.33 -12.56 8.05
N VAL A 89 8.87 -11.40 7.59
CA VAL A 89 9.29 -10.72 6.36
C VAL A 89 9.72 -9.31 6.69
N GLN A 90 10.98 -8.99 6.38
CA GLN A 90 11.51 -7.64 6.52
C GLN A 90 11.36 -6.86 5.22
N VAL A 91 10.83 -5.64 5.32
CA VAL A 91 10.81 -4.65 4.23
C VAL A 91 12.18 -4.00 4.16
N GLU A 92 12.93 -4.23 3.08
CA GLU A 92 14.24 -3.59 2.87
C GLU A 92 14.08 -2.29 2.09
N GLU A 93 13.11 -2.23 1.18
CA GLU A 93 12.85 -1.09 0.31
C GLU A 93 11.44 -1.18 -0.26
N VAL A 94 10.82 -0.01 -0.46
CA VAL A 94 9.56 0.17 -1.19
C VAL A 94 9.65 1.47 -1.97
N GLU A 95 9.26 1.43 -3.23
CA GLU A 95 9.32 2.56 -4.16
C GLU A 95 8.03 2.59 -5.00
N THR A 96 7.38 3.75 -5.05
CA THR A 96 6.37 4.05 -6.06
C THR A 96 7.06 4.75 -7.23
N ARG A 97 6.89 4.24 -8.46
CA ARG A 97 7.57 4.84 -9.62
C ARG A 97 6.70 5.90 -10.28
N ASP A 98 7.17 7.15 -10.25
CA ASP A 98 6.50 8.26 -10.91
C ASP A 98 6.62 8.21 -12.44
N LEU A 99 5.58 7.65 -13.06
CA LEU A 99 5.40 7.63 -14.51
C LEU A 99 4.41 8.71 -14.98
N GLY A 100 4.06 9.67 -14.11
CA GLY A 100 3.09 10.72 -14.41
C GLY A 100 1.71 10.18 -14.81
N PHE A 101 1.34 9.00 -14.32
CA PHE A 101 0.09 8.30 -14.68
C PHE A 101 -0.11 8.12 -16.20
N ALA A 102 0.99 7.98 -16.97
CA ALA A 102 0.94 7.90 -18.43
C ALA A 102 0.27 6.63 -18.98
N HIS A 103 0.23 5.55 -18.20
CA HIS A 103 -0.22 4.23 -18.65
C HIS A 103 -1.49 3.73 -17.93
N SER A 104 -1.79 4.30 -16.77
CA SER A 104 -2.90 3.94 -15.89
C SER A 104 -3.18 5.11 -14.96
N ASP A 105 -4.37 5.15 -14.36
CA ASP A 105 -4.64 5.98 -13.18
C ASP A 105 -3.93 5.47 -11.91
N HIS A 106 -3.22 4.35 -12.00
CA HIS A 106 -2.28 3.86 -11.00
C HIS A 106 -0.80 4.02 -11.41
N GLN A 107 0.06 4.23 -10.42
CA GLN A 107 1.51 4.10 -10.52
C GLN A 107 1.95 2.73 -9.97
N PRO A 108 2.96 2.08 -10.59
CA PRO A 108 3.44 0.80 -10.10
C PRO A 108 4.25 0.98 -8.80
N VAL A 109 4.01 0.07 -7.86
CA VAL A 109 4.75 -0.03 -6.59
C VAL A 109 5.65 -1.26 -6.62
N THR A 110 6.92 -1.09 -6.29
CA THR A 110 7.89 -2.19 -6.17
C THR A 110 8.44 -2.27 -4.76
N ALA A 111 8.64 -3.49 -4.25
CA ALA A 111 9.22 -3.71 -2.94
C ALA A 111 10.34 -4.76 -3.02
N ARG A 112 11.38 -4.55 -2.20
CA ARG A 112 12.42 -5.55 -1.93
C ARG A 112 12.25 -6.05 -0.51
N LEU A 113 12.05 -7.36 -0.40
CA LEU A 113 11.67 -8.02 0.83
C LEU A 113 12.66 -9.14 1.15
N ARG A 114 12.91 -9.36 2.43
CA ARG A 114 13.78 -10.42 2.92
C ARG A 114 13.05 -11.30 3.93
N ALA A 115 13.09 -12.61 3.72
CA ALA A 115 12.65 -13.55 4.73
C ALA A 115 13.57 -13.51 5.95
N VAL A 116 13.00 -13.42 7.14
CA VAL A 116 13.73 -13.46 8.41
C VAL A 116 13.21 -14.58 9.31
N ALA A 117 13.89 -14.86 10.41
CA ALA A 117 13.37 -15.77 11.44
C ALA A 117 12.13 -15.15 12.10
N ALA A 118 11.16 -15.97 12.49
CA ALA A 118 10.02 -15.45 13.24
C ALA A 118 10.49 -14.96 14.63
N ALA A 119 9.84 -13.92 15.17
CA ALA A 119 10.09 -13.49 16.54
C ALA A 119 9.86 -14.68 17.49
N GLY A 120 10.90 -15.10 18.22
CA GLY A 120 10.86 -16.26 19.13
C GLY A 120 11.46 -17.56 18.58
N GLU A 121 11.83 -17.63 17.30
CA GLU A 121 12.67 -18.72 16.78
C GLU A 121 14.14 -18.41 17.06
N GLU A 122 14.60 -18.67 18.29
CA GLU A 122 16.03 -18.81 18.54
C GLU A 122 16.57 -19.96 17.66
N ARG A 123 17.56 -19.63 16.83
CA ARG A 123 18.30 -20.61 16.02
C ARG A 123 18.86 -21.68 16.95
N ARG A 124 18.25 -22.87 16.95
CA ARG A 124 18.85 -24.09 17.49
C ARG A 124 20.00 -24.56 16.61
#